data_AF-A0A968ABC8-F1
#
_entry.id   AF-A0A968ABC8-F1
#
_cell.length_a   1.000
_cell.length_b   1.000
_cell.length_c   1.000
_cell.angle_alpha   90.00
_cell.angle_beta   90.00
_cell.angle_gamma   90.00
#
_symmetry.space_group_name_H-M   'P 1'
#
loop_
_entity.id
_entity.type
_entity.pdbx_description
1 polymer ?
#
loop_
_entity_poly.entity_id
_entity_poly.type
_entity_poly.pdbx_seq_one_letter_code
_entity_poly.pdbx_strand_id
1 'polypeptide(L)'
;MKLIDQDQLNTIKIHIYTHGRLLERKIFSHVFEGAPIDGVISALAAYQNPDGGFGNGLEPDLMCPSSSAIGAESALTVLDLIGHPVLEIIEPLEKWFQ
;
A
#
# COMPACT_ATOMS: atom_id res chain seq x y z
N MET A 1 -7.26 26.09 -6.35
CA MET A 1 -7.30 24.74 -5.77
C MET A 1 -7.94 24.86 -4.39
N LYS A 2 -9.05 24.14 -4.12
CA LYS A 2 -9.72 24.18 -2.81
C LYS A 2 -9.00 23.20 -1.87
N LEU A 3 -8.65 23.65 -0.67
CA LEU A 3 -8.07 22.79 0.36
C LEU A 3 -9.17 22.02 1.10
N ILE A 4 -8.82 20.83 1.56
CA ILE A 4 -9.68 19.99 2.40
C ILE A 4 -9.63 20.55 3.83
N ASP A 5 -10.78 20.76 4.45
CA ASP A 5 -10.87 21.16 5.86
C ASP A 5 -10.84 19.95 6.83
N GLN A 6 -10.80 20.22 8.13
CA GLN A 6 -10.68 19.16 9.14
C GLN A 6 -11.91 18.26 9.21
N ASP A 7 -13.11 18.78 8.96
CA ASP A 7 -14.36 18.01 9.00
C ASP A 7 -14.45 17.08 7.79
N GLN A 8 -14.04 17.57 6.62
CA GLN A 8 -13.88 16.77 5.42
C GLN A 8 -12.83 15.67 5.62
N LEU A 9 -11.68 15.97 6.24
CA LEU A 9 -10.64 14.96 6.54
C LEU A 9 -11.17 13.89 7.50
N ASN A 10 -11.93 14.27 8.53
CA ASN A 10 -12.56 13.33 9.46
C ASN A 10 -13.59 12.43 8.75
N THR A 11 -14.36 12.98 7.81
CA THR A 11 -15.31 12.21 7.01
C THR A 11 -14.59 11.18 6.12
N ILE A 12 -13.49 11.60 5.47
CA ILE A 12 -12.63 10.72 4.67
C ILE A 12 -12.03 9.60 5.53
N LYS A 13 -11.51 9.94 6.72
CA LYS A 13 -11.00 8.97 7.69
C LYS A 13 -12.05 7.90 7.99
N ILE A 14 -13.26 8.29 8.40
CA ILE A 14 -14.33 7.34 8.71
C ILE A 14 -14.62 6.43 7.53
N HIS A 15 -14.67 6.99 6.31
CA HIS A 15 -14.93 6.20 5.11
C HIS A 15 -13.84 5.15 4.86
N ILE A 16 -12.55 5.52 4.95
CA ILE A 16 -11.40 4.62 4.76
C ILE A 16 -11.37 3.53 5.83
N TYR A 17 -11.57 3.89 7.10
CA TYR A 17 -11.58 2.91 8.19
C TYR A 17 -12.75 1.93 8.12
N THR A 18 -13.87 2.34 7.50
CA THR A 18 -15.05 1.49 7.34
C THR A 18 -14.95 0.59 6.10
N HIS A 19 -14.52 1.13 4.96
CA HIS A 19 -14.62 0.45 3.65
C HIS A 19 -13.27 0.10 3.02
N GLY A 20 -12.19 0.81 3.37
CA GLY A 20 -10.86 0.54 2.83
C GLY A 20 -10.29 -0.79 3.31
N ARG A 21 -9.35 -1.36 2.54
CA ARG A 21 -8.63 -2.58 2.94
C ARG A 21 -7.66 -2.23 4.07
N LEU A 22 -7.07 -3.26 4.68
CA LEU A 22 -6.10 -3.06 5.75
C LEU A 22 -4.95 -2.14 5.34
N LEU A 23 -4.48 -2.26 4.09
CA LEU A 23 -3.41 -1.43 3.54
C LEU A 23 -3.77 0.06 3.55
N GLU A 24 -4.93 0.47 3.00
CA GLU A 24 -5.35 1.88 3.00
C GLU A 24 -5.49 2.45 4.42
N ARG A 25 -6.01 1.64 5.36
CA ARG A 25 -6.13 2.07 6.77
C ARG A 25 -4.77 2.34 7.39
N LYS A 26 -3.79 1.46 7.11
CA LYS A 26 -2.42 1.61 7.62
C LYS A 26 -1.72 2.80 6.98
N ILE A 27 -1.84 2.97 5.67
CA ILE A 27 -1.32 4.15 4.95
C ILE A 27 -1.91 5.42 5.56
N PHE A 28 -3.24 5.50 5.72
CA PHE A 28 -3.88 6.68 6.30
C PHE A 28 -3.36 6.98 7.71
N SER A 29 -3.29 5.96 8.58
CA SER A 29 -2.79 6.14 9.95
C SER A 29 -1.34 6.63 10.01
N HIS A 30 -0.50 6.17 9.08
CA HIS A 30 0.89 6.60 9.01
C HIS A 30 0.99 8.05 8.53
N VAL A 31 0.35 8.36 7.39
CA VAL A 31 0.46 9.66 6.72
C VAL A 31 -0.21 10.79 7.51
N PHE A 32 -1.37 10.54 8.14
CA PHE A 32 -2.17 11.58 8.77
C PHE A 32 -2.21 11.53 10.29
N GLU A 33 -1.84 10.41 10.91
CA GLU A 33 -2.03 10.19 12.37
C GLU A 33 -0.72 9.86 13.10
N GLY A 34 0.41 9.85 12.40
CA GLY A 34 1.73 9.62 13.00
C GLY A 34 1.98 8.18 13.46
N ALA A 35 1.22 7.21 12.95
CA ALA A 35 1.46 5.80 13.26
C ALA A 35 2.80 5.30 12.68
N PRO A 36 3.47 4.31 13.29
CA PRO A 36 4.71 3.75 12.75
C PRO A 36 4.54 3.12 11.37
N ILE A 37 5.58 3.24 10.53
CA ILE A 37 5.62 2.74 9.15
C ILE A 37 5.49 1.20 9.07
N ASP A 38 5.93 0.47 10.10
CA ASP A 38 5.92 -1.00 10.16
C ASP A 38 4.54 -1.60 9.86
N GLY A 39 3.47 -0.89 10.24
CA GLY A 39 2.10 -1.31 9.96
C GLY A 39 1.75 -1.30 8.48
N VAL A 40 2.30 -0.34 7.71
CA VAL A 40 2.15 -0.26 6.25
C VAL A 40 2.97 -1.36 5.60
N ILE A 41 4.23 -1.51 6.01
CA ILE A 41 5.15 -2.53 5.48
C ILE A 41 4.55 -3.93 5.64
N SER A 42 4.08 -4.27 6.84
CA SER A 42 3.48 -5.57 7.12
C SER A 42 2.21 -5.81 6.30
N ALA A 43 1.38 -4.78 6.12
CA ALA A 43 0.16 -4.90 5.30
C ALA A 43 0.47 -5.06 3.81
N LEU A 44 1.49 -4.36 3.31
CA LEU A 44 1.94 -4.45 1.91
C LEU A 44 2.58 -5.82 1.63
N ALA A 45 3.45 -6.30 2.52
CA ALA A 45 4.13 -7.59 2.38
C ALA A 45 3.15 -8.77 2.25
N ALA A 46 1.95 -8.66 2.82
CA ALA A 46 0.90 -9.68 2.68
C ALA A 46 0.39 -9.87 1.24
N TYR A 47 0.68 -8.94 0.34
CA TYR A 47 0.36 -9.04 -1.09
C TYR A 47 1.52 -9.57 -1.95
N GLN A 48 2.72 -9.69 -1.38
CA GLN A 48 3.89 -10.19 -2.09
C GLN A 48 3.83 -11.72 -2.17
N ASN A 49 3.95 -12.26 -3.37
CA ASN A 49 3.96 -13.68 -3.63
C ASN A 49 5.35 -14.28 -3.37
N PRO A 50 5.46 -15.62 -3.21
CA PRO A 50 6.74 -16.29 -3.00
C PRO A 50 7.75 -16.13 -4.15
N ASP A 51 7.29 -15.76 -5.36
CA ASP A 51 8.14 -15.45 -6.50
C ASP A 51 8.75 -14.04 -6.44
N GLY A 52 8.42 -13.25 -5.42
CA GLY A 52 8.91 -11.89 -5.20
C GLY A 52 8.04 -10.80 -5.83
N GLY A 53 7.13 -11.16 -6.74
CA GLY A 53 6.19 -10.23 -7.37
C GLY A 53 4.94 -9.97 -6.52
N PHE A 54 4.04 -9.14 -7.04
CA PHE A 54 2.84 -8.69 -6.31
C PHE A 54 1.54 -9.02 -7.04
N GLY A 55 0.55 -9.47 -6.27
CA GLY A 55 -0.79 -9.83 -6.74
C GLY A 55 -1.83 -9.74 -5.63
N ASN A 56 -2.76 -10.69 -5.60
CA ASN A 56 -3.78 -10.84 -4.55
C ASN A 56 -4.67 -9.61 -4.33
N GLY A 57 -4.97 -8.87 -5.40
CA GLY A 57 -5.80 -7.67 -5.29
C GLY A 57 -5.08 -6.50 -4.60
N LEU A 58 -3.76 -6.39 -4.73
CA LEU A 58 -3.02 -5.19 -4.29
C LEU A 58 -3.51 -3.95 -5.05
N GLU A 59 -3.50 -4.02 -6.38
CA GLU A 59 -4.21 -3.06 -7.21
C GLU A 59 -5.73 -3.30 -7.06
N PRO A 60 -6.50 -2.34 -6.55
CA PRO A 60 -7.91 -2.57 -6.21
C PRO A 60 -8.81 -3.00 -7.37
N ASP A 61 -8.48 -2.70 -8.63
CA ASP A 61 -9.25 -3.17 -9.79
C ASP A 61 -8.73 -4.49 -10.40
N LEU A 62 -7.63 -5.05 -9.87
CA LEU A 62 -7.01 -6.29 -10.32
C LEU A 62 -6.95 -7.35 -9.22
N MET A 63 -7.99 -8.17 -9.11
CA MET A 63 -8.10 -9.26 -8.14
C MET A 63 -7.26 -10.51 -8.48
N CYS A 64 -6.36 -10.42 -9.46
CA CYS A 64 -5.53 -11.54 -9.90
C CYS A 64 -4.60 -11.98 -8.75
N PRO A 65 -4.57 -13.28 -8.37
CA PRO A 65 -3.67 -13.77 -7.33
C PRO A 65 -2.21 -13.80 -7.80
N SER A 66 -1.97 -14.02 -9.09
CA SER A 66 -0.63 -14.10 -9.66
C SER A 66 0.09 -12.76 -9.64
N SER A 67 1.42 -12.83 -9.57
CA SER A 67 2.28 -11.67 -9.70
C SER A 67 2.10 -10.99 -11.07
N SER A 68 2.05 -9.67 -11.08
CA SER A 68 1.86 -8.87 -12.30
C SER A 68 2.63 -7.55 -12.25
N ALA A 69 2.92 -6.99 -13.42
CA ALA A 69 3.56 -5.69 -13.51
C ALA A 69 2.73 -4.57 -12.88
N ILE A 70 1.39 -4.66 -12.97
CA ILE A 70 0.48 -3.71 -12.32
C ILE A 70 0.59 -3.82 -10.79
N GLY A 71 0.53 -5.04 -10.24
CA GLY A 71 0.74 -5.24 -8.79
C GLY A 71 2.11 -4.73 -8.33
N ALA A 72 3.17 -4.95 -9.12
CA ALA A 72 4.50 -4.44 -8.82
C ALA A 72 4.54 -2.90 -8.79
N GLU A 73 3.91 -2.25 -9.77
CA GLU A 73 3.79 -0.78 -9.81
C GLU A 73 3.01 -0.25 -8.62
N SER A 74 1.86 -0.84 -8.27
CA SER A 74 1.10 -0.45 -7.08
C SER A 74 1.93 -0.58 -5.80
N ALA A 75 2.75 -1.63 -5.67
CA ALA A 75 3.65 -1.80 -4.53
C ALA A 75 4.72 -0.71 -4.46
N LEU A 76 5.34 -0.38 -5.59
CA LEU A 76 6.33 0.69 -5.68
C LEU A 76 5.71 2.05 -5.35
N THR A 77 4.48 2.31 -5.80
CA THR A 77 3.74 3.54 -5.46
C THR A 77 3.48 3.66 -3.96
N VAL A 78 3.18 2.55 -3.26
CA VAL A 78 3.06 2.57 -1.80
C VAL A 78 4.41 2.82 -1.11
N LEU A 79 5.50 2.23 -1.60
CA LEU A 79 6.85 2.44 -1.05
C LEU A 79 7.34 3.89 -1.25
N ASP A 80 7.05 4.49 -2.41
CA ASP A 80 7.34 5.90 -2.70
C ASP A 80 6.55 6.83 -1.76
N LEU A 81 5.26 6.55 -1.56
CA LEU A 81 4.38 7.33 -0.67
C LEU A 81 4.90 7.39 0.77
N ILE A 82 5.49 6.30 1.28
CA ILE A 82 6.04 6.24 2.64
C ILE A 82 7.52 6.67 2.70
N GLY A 83 8.12 7.02 1.55
CA GLY A 83 9.48 7.58 1.46
C GLY A 83 10.58 6.64 1.94
N HIS A 84 10.37 5.32 1.91
CA HIS A 84 11.32 4.37 2.49
C HIS A 84 11.55 3.15 1.59
N PRO A 85 12.79 2.91 1.13
CA PRO A 85 13.13 1.64 0.52
C PRO A 85 13.15 0.56 1.61
N VAL A 86 12.32 -0.47 1.45
CA VAL A 86 12.27 -1.61 2.37
C VAL A 86 12.91 -2.79 1.65
N LEU A 87 14.18 -3.07 1.97
CA LEU A 87 14.97 -4.09 1.26
C LEU A 87 14.31 -5.47 1.26
N GLU A 88 13.63 -5.83 2.34
CA GLU A 88 12.89 -7.09 2.45
C GLU A 88 11.79 -7.24 1.38
N ILE A 89 11.23 -6.12 0.91
CA ILE A 89 10.23 -6.09 -0.17
C ILE A 89 10.91 -5.90 -1.53
N ILE A 90 11.89 -5.01 -1.61
CA ILE A 90 12.52 -4.60 -2.88
C ILE A 90 13.41 -5.70 -3.45
N GLU A 91 14.21 -6.39 -2.63
CA GLU A 91 15.14 -7.40 -3.13
C GLU A 91 14.44 -8.58 -3.85
N PRO A 92 13.34 -9.16 -3.32
CA PRO A 92 12.57 -10.17 -4.07
C PRO A 92 11.92 -9.59 -5.33
N LEU A 93 11.41 -8.36 -5.26
CA LEU A 93 10.76 -7.70 -6.40
C LEU A 93 11.73 -7.41 -7.54
N GLU A 94 12.94 -6.95 -7.24
CA GLU A 94 14.01 -6.73 -8.22
C GLU A 94 14.39 -8.03 -8.94
N LYS A 95 14.46 -9.15 -8.21
CA LYS A 95 14.72 -10.47 -8.81
C LYS A 95 13.57 -10.94 -9.69
N TRP A 96 12.33 -10.60 -9.36
CA TRP A 96 11.15 -10.94 -10.15
C TRP A 96 11.12 -10.22 -11.51
N PHE A 97 11.73 -9.04 -11.62
CA PHE A 97 11.83 -8.31 -12.90
C PHE A 97 12.86 -8.89 -13.89
N GLN A 98 13.78 -9.75 -13.44
CA GLN A 98 14.87 -10.32 -14.26
C GLN A 98 14.46 -11.63 -14.93
#